data_AF-Q5PYV9-F1
#
_entry.id   AF-Q5PYV9-F1
#
_cell.length_a   1.000
_cell.length_b   1.000
_cell.length_c   1.000
_cell.angle_alpha   90.00
_cell.angle_beta   90.00
_cell.angle_gamma   90.00
#
_symmetry.space_group_name_H-M   'P 1'
#
loop_
_entity.id
_entity.type
_entity.pdbx_description
1 polymer ?
#
loop_
_entity_poly.entity_id
_entity_poly.type
_entity_poly.pdbx_seq_one_letter_code
_entity_poly.pdbx_strand_id
1 'polypeptide(L)' 'MWGGFAVDNATLVRFFSLHFLLPFAIAGMSVLHLLFLHEVGANNPLGVNSDGDKVP' A
#
# COMPACT_ATOMS: atom_id res chain seq x y z
N MET A 1 -2.90 7.55 -21.71
CA MET A 1 -3.30 8.37 -20.54
C MET A 1 -4.29 9.46 -20.92
N TRP A 2 -3.97 10.37 -21.85
CA TRP A 2 -4.77 11.59 -22.03
C TRP A 2 -6.09 11.48 -22.79
N GLY A 3 -6.23 10.53 -23.71
CA GLY A 3 -7.46 10.41 -24.51
C GLY A 3 -7.60 11.47 -25.60
N GLY A 4 -6.51 12.15 -25.92
CA GLY A 4 -6.35 13.17 -26.95
C GLY A 4 -4.88 13.59 -27.02
N PHE A 5 -4.57 14.65 -27.77
CA PHE A 5 -3.20 15.15 -27.95
C PHE A 5 -2.66 15.98 -26.78
N ALA A 6 -3.54 16.43 -25.88
CA ALA A 6 -3.19 17.24 -24.71
C ALA A 6 -4.01 16.82 -23.48
N VAL A 7 -3.63 17.36 -22.32
CA VAL A 7 -4.40 17.23 -21.07
C VAL A 7 -5.68 18.04 -21.19
N ASP A 8 -6.82 17.38 -21.02
CA ASP A 8 -8.15 17.97 -21.18
C ASP A 8 -9.18 17.22 -20.32
N ASN A 9 -10.47 17.56 -20.37
CA ASN A 9 -11.54 16.97 -19.54
C ASN A 9 -11.51 15.43 -19.46
N ALA A 10 -11.20 14.75 -20.57
CA ALA A 10 -11.05 13.29 -20.61
C ALA A 10 -9.96 12.77 -19.64
N THR A 11 -8.88 13.53 -19.44
CA THR A 11 -7.87 13.23 -18.41
C THR A 11 -8.41 13.38 -17.00
N LEU A 12 -9.13 14.48 -16.73
CA LEU A 12 -9.62 14.79 -15.40
C LEU A 12 -10.55 13.70 -14.88
N VAL A 13 -11.51 13.26 -15.71
CA VAL A 13 -12.46 12.19 -15.35
C VAL A 13 -11.74 10.86 -15.07
N ARG A 14 -10.73 10.53 -15.87
CA ARG A 14 -9.93 9.30 -15.66
C ARG A 14 -9.08 9.39 -14.40
N PHE A 15 -8.46 10.54 -14.15
CA PHE A 15 -7.63 10.74 -12.96
C PHE A 15 -8.47 10.72 -11.70
N PHE A 16 -9.68 11.30 -11.72
CA PHE A 16 -10.63 11.17 -10.63
C PHE A 16 -11.01 9.71 -10.39
N SER A 17 -11.33 8.95 -11.44
CA SER A 17 -11.69 7.53 -11.33
C SER A 17 -10.54 6.69 -10.74
N LEU A 18 -9.31 6.94 -11.20
CA LEU A 18 -8.11 6.27 -10.66
C LEU A 18 -7.84 6.69 -9.21
N HIS A 19 -7.94 7.98 -8.90
CA HIS A 19 -7.75 8.49 -7.55
C HIS A 19 -8.81 7.97 -6.58
N PHE A 20 -10.04 7.74 -7.03
CA PHE A 20 -11.08 7.11 -6.23
C PHE A 20 -10.76 5.63 -5.96
N LEU A 21 -10.26 4.90 -6.96
CA LEU A 21 -9.94 3.48 -6.84
C LEU A 21 -8.68 3.22 -6.00
N LEU A 22 -7.64 4.04 -6.18
CA LEU A 22 -6.30 3.80 -5.61
C LEU A 22 -6.28 3.65 -4.08
N PRO A 23 -6.99 4.46 -3.27
CA PRO A 23 -7.06 4.29 -1.82
C PRO A 23 -7.52 2.89 -1.42
N PHE A 24 -8.50 2.30 -2.11
CA PHE A 24 -8.98 0.95 -1.82
C PHE A 24 -7.97 -0.11 -2.23
N ALA A 25 -7.30 0.06 -3.37
CA ALA A 25 -6.21 -0.83 -3.78
C ALA A 25 -5.04 -0.78 -2.79
N ILE A 26 -4.66 0.41 -2.32
CA ILE A 26 -3.64 0.60 -1.30
C ILE A 26 -4.07 -0.03 0.02
N ALA A 27 -5.32 0.14 0.45
CA ALA A 27 -5.84 -0.52 1.65
C ALA A 27 -5.73 -2.05 1.54
N GLY A 28 -6.08 -2.63 0.39
CA GLY A 28 -5.89 -4.06 0.12
C GLY A 28 -4.41 -4.49 0.20
N MET A 29 -3.51 -3.71 -0.40
CA MET A 29 -2.07 -3.98 -0.29
C MET A 29 -1.54 -3.84 1.13
N SER A 30 -2.03 -2.88 1.91
CA SER A 30 -1.68 -2.73 3.33
C SER A 30 -2.11 -3.93 4.16
N VAL A 31 -3.29 -4.51 3.90
CA VAL A 31 -3.72 -5.75 4.56
C VAL A 31 -2.78 -6.91 4.21
N LEU A 32 -2.43 -7.08 2.93
CA LEU A 32 -1.47 -8.11 2.51
C LEU A 32 -0.08 -7.91 3.13
N HIS A 33 0.38 -6.67 3.19
CA HIS A 33 1.64 -6.31 3.84
C HIS A 33 1.63 -6.68 5.33
N LEU A 34 0.57 -6.33 6.06
CA LEU A 34 0.42 -6.67 7.47
C LEU A 34 0.28 -8.17 7.71
N LEU A 35 -0.38 -8.90 6.80
CA LEU A 35 -0.47 -10.36 6.87
C LEU A 35 0.92 -10.98 6.84
N PHE A 36 1.76 -10.61 5.86
CA PHE A 36 3.12 -11.15 5.78
C PHE A 36 4.01 -10.70 6.94
N LEU A 37 3.85 -9.46 7.41
CA LEU A 37 4.55 -8.99 8.61
C LEU A 37 4.13 -9.80 9.84
N HIS A 38 2.86 -10.18 9.95
CA HIS A 38 2.35 -10.96 11.07
C HIS A 38 2.90 -12.39 11.09
N GLU A 39 3.14 -13.00 9.93
CA GLU A 39 3.75 -14.35 9.84
C GLU A 39 5.19 -14.40 10.34
N VAL A 40 6.01 -13.37 10.06
CA VAL A 40 7.44 -13.34 10.45
C VAL A 40 7.73 -12.53 11.72
N GLY A 41 6.82 -11.62 12.10
CA GLY A 41 6.99 -10.68 13.20
C GLY A 41 7.84 -9.44 12.84
N ALA A 42 7.84 -8.44 13.73
CA ALA A 42 8.68 -7.25 13.59
C ALA A 42 10.15 -7.58 13.90
N ASN A 43 11.07 -6.98 13.14
CA ASN A 43 12.50 -7.03 13.43
C ASN A 43 12.86 -6.02 14.55
N ASN A 44 14.04 -6.17 15.15
CA ASN A 44 14.58 -5.25 16.16
C ASN A 44 15.89 -4.58 15.69
N PRO A 45 16.33 -3.48 16.33
CA PRO A 45 17.51 -2.72 15.91
C PRO A 45 18.82 -3.52 15.90
N LEU A 46 18.90 -4.61 16.68
CA LEU A 46 20.07 -5.47 16.75
C LEU A 46 20.06 -6.57 15.68
N GLY A 47 18.92 -6.79 15.00
CA GLY A 47 18.77 -7.82 13.96
C GLY A 47 18.90 -9.25 14.47
N VAL A 48 18.78 -9.47 15.79
CA VAL A 48 18.84 -10.79 16.43
C VAL A 48 17.44 -11.36 16.63
N ASN A 49 17.29 -12.65 16.92
CA ASN A 49 15.98 -13.21 17.24
C ASN A 49 15.47 -12.63 18.57
N SER A 50 14.22 -12.12 18.60
CA SER A 50 13.59 -11.51 19.78
C SER A 50 12.48 -12.38 20.39
N ASP A 51 12.37 -13.67 20.03
CA ASP A 51 11.28 -14.54 20.49
C ASP A 51 11.29 -14.75 22.02
N GLY A 52 12.45 -14.67 22.66
CA GLY A 52 12.62 -14.83 24.11
C GLY A 52 12.28 -13.61 24.96
N ASP A 53 12.04 -12.43 24.35
CA ASP A 53 11.80 -11.16 25.05
C ASP A 53 10.73 -10.33 24.32
N LYS A 54 9.57 -10.94 24.07
CA LYS A 54 8.41 -10.26 23.45
C LYS A 54 7.55 -9.59 24.52
N VAL A 55 7.16 -8.35 24.25
CA VAL A 55 6.14 -7.61 24.99
C VAL A 55 4.88 -7.42 24.14
N PRO A 56 3.67 -7.35 24.75
CA PRO A 56 2.42 -7.10 24.03
C PRO A 56 2.35 -5.73 23.36
#